data_AF-A0A358SLF8-F1
#
_entry.id   AF-A0A358SLF8-F1
#
_cell.length_a   1.000
_cell.length_b   1.000
_cell.length_c   1.000
_cell.angle_alpha   90.00
_cell.angle_beta   90.00
_cell.angle_gamma   90.00
#
_symmetry.space_group_name_H-M   'P 1'
#
loop_
_entity.id
_entity.type
_entity.pdbx_description
1 polymer ?
#
loop_
_entity_poly.entity_id
_entity_poly.type
_entity_poly.pdbx_seq_one_letter_code
_entity_poly.pdbx_strand_id
1 'polypeptide(L)'
;MSDSVPPAGPDPVERILAAFTSVGRAMTEFAENLRPVAESLRPVVEAVAKIARDPRVQAAIAGDLGLDRRDCHCLCAEVHGDDPGSCEGTSVSAVRISGMDVPMCAPCQAARAASKLSGPA
;
A
#
# COMPACT_ATOMS: atom_id res chain seq x y z
N MET A 1 -23.32 -71.56 -13.47
CA MET A 1 -22.17 -70.65 -13.64
C MET A 1 -22.58 -69.51 -14.55
N SER A 2 -22.97 -68.38 -13.99
CA SER A 2 -23.11 -67.11 -14.71
C SER A 2 -22.92 -66.01 -13.69
N ASP A 3 -21.67 -65.63 -13.48
CA ASP A 3 -21.31 -64.47 -12.67
C ASP A 3 -21.56 -63.21 -13.52
N SER A 4 -22.66 -62.52 -13.24
CA SER A 4 -22.94 -61.20 -13.82
C SER A 4 -22.13 -60.16 -13.06
N VAL A 5 -20.99 -59.76 -13.61
CA VAL A 5 -20.22 -58.60 -13.16
C VAL A 5 -21.09 -57.35 -13.39
N PRO A 6 -21.36 -56.51 -12.36
CA PRO A 6 -22.16 -55.30 -12.54
C PRO A 6 -21.41 -54.32 -13.46
N PRO A 7 -22.12 -53.46 -14.23
CA PRO A 7 -21.46 -52.51 -15.13
C PRO A 7 -20.53 -51.62 -14.32
N ALA A 8 -19.24 -51.64 -14.68
CA ALA A 8 -18.25 -50.73 -14.12
C ALA A 8 -18.78 -49.30 -14.29
N GLY A 9 -18.85 -48.54 -13.20
CA GLY A 9 -19.22 -47.12 -13.27
C GLY A 9 -18.28 -46.35 -14.21
N PRO A 10 -18.66 -45.13 -14.62
CA PRO A 10 -17.91 -44.36 -15.62
C PRO A 10 -16.44 -44.27 -15.24
N ASP A 11 -15.58 -44.43 -16.25
CA ASP A 11 -14.15 -44.57 -16.10
C ASP A 11 -13.58 -43.38 -15.29
N PRO A 12 -12.61 -43.59 -14.39
CA PRO A 12 -12.03 -42.51 -13.59
C PRO A 12 -11.55 -41.31 -14.43
N VAL A 13 -11.05 -41.55 -15.64
CA VAL A 13 -10.60 -40.51 -16.57
C VAL A 13 -11.80 -39.72 -17.12
N GLU A 14 -12.93 -40.37 -17.41
CA GLU A 14 -14.16 -39.69 -17.83
C GLU A 14 -14.72 -38.79 -16.72
N ARG A 15 -14.64 -39.23 -15.46
CA ARG A 15 -15.07 -38.41 -14.30
C ARG A 15 -14.18 -37.18 -14.12
N ILE A 16 -12.88 -37.33 -14.31
CA ILE A 16 -11.92 -36.22 -14.24
C ILE A 16 -12.18 -35.23 -15.37
N LEU A 17 -12.36 -35.70 -16.61
CA LEU A 17 -12.72 -34.86 -17.77
C LEU A 17 -14.04 -34.11 -17.55
N ALA A 18 -15.05 -34.76 -17.00
CA ALA A 18 -16.32 -34.13 -16.67
C ALA A 18 -16.16 -33.03 -15.60
N ALA A 19 -15.33 -33.27 -14.58
CA ALA A 19 -15.02 -32.29 -13.53
C ALA A 19 -14.24 -31.08 -14.07
N PHE A 20 -13.24 -31.30 -14.93
CA PHE A 20 -12.53 -30.18 -15.57
C PHE A 20 -13.45 -29.37 -16.49
N THR A 21 -14.34 -30.03 -17.22
CA THR A 21 -15.31 -29.37 -18.09
C THR A 21 -16.32 -28.53 -17.28
N SER A 22 -16.76 -29.01 -16.13
CA SER A 22 -17.68 -28.25 -15.26
C SER A 22 -17.00 -27.05 -14.62
N VAL A 23 -15.75 -27.20 -14.16
CA VAL A 23 -14.93 -26.09 -13.64
C VAL A 23 -14.68 -25.05 -14.73
N GLY A 24 -14.34 -25.49 -15.95
CA GLY A 24 -14.15 -24.59 -17.10
C GLY A 24 -15.41 -23.77 -17.39
N ARG A 25 -16.59 -24.40 -17.37
CA ARG A 25 -17.87 -23.71 -17.56
C ARG A 25 -18.15 -22.70 -16.45
N ALA A 26 -17.96 -23.08 -15.18
CA ALA A 26 -18.17 -22.19 -14.05
C ALA A 26 -17.24 -20.96 -14.09
N MET A 27 -15.99 -21.15 -14.53
CA MET A 27 -15.03 -20.06 -14.71
C MET A 27 -15.44 -19.12 -15.85
N THR A 28 -15.95 -19.66 -16.96
CA THR A 28 -16.48 -18.84 -18.07
C THR A 28 -17.69 -18.02 -17.62
N GLU A 29 -18.66 -18.65 -16.95
CA GLU A 29 -19.85 -17.95 -16.42
C GLU A 29 -19.46 -16.88 -15.40
N PHE A 30 -18.50 -17.16 -14.52
CA PHE A 30 -17.96 -16.18 -13.59
C PHE A 30 -17.32 -14.99 -14.30
N ALA A 31 -16.51 -15.23 -15.34
CA ALA A 31 -15.89 -14.17 -16.13
C ALA A 31 -16.93 -13.33 -16.89
N GLU A 32 -17.95 -13.96 -17.46
CA GLU A 32 -19.06 -13.27 -18.13
C GLU A 32 -19.87 -12.41 -17.15
N ASN A 33 -20.07 -12.88 -15.91
CA ASN A 33 -20.75 -12.13 -14.87
C ASN A 33 -19.93 -10.94 -14.34
N LEU A 34 -18.60 -11.04 -14.33
CA LEU A 34 -17.73 -9.94 -13.92
C LEU A 34 -17.52 -8.90 -15.02
N ARG A 35 -17.63 -9.29 -16.29
CA ARG A 35 -17.46 -8.39 -17.43
C ARG A 35 -18.35 -7.12 -17.38
N PRO A 36 -19.68 -7.18 -17.12
CA PRO A 36 -20.51 -5.99 -17.03
C PRO A 36 -20.13 -5.11 -15.83
N VAL A 37 -19.67 -5.71 -14.72
CA VAL A 37 -19.17 -4.96 -13.56
C VAL A 37 -17.88 -4.22 -13.92
N ALA A 38 -16.95 -4.88 -14.61
CA ALA A 38 -15.72 -4.27 -15.10
C ALA A 38 -16.00 -3.15 -16.11
N GLU A 39 -16.93 -3.36 -17.05
CA GLU A 39 -17.34 -2.34 -18.03
C GLU A 39 -18.02 -1.14 -17.35
N SER A 40 -18.78 -1.38 -16.28
CA SER A 40 -19.41 -0.33 -15.47
C SER A 40 -18.41 0.48 -14.65
N LEU A 41 -17.35 -0.15 -14.14
CA LEU A 41 -16.30 0.51 -13.37
C LEU A 41 -15.24 1.20 -14.25
N ARG A 42 -15.11 0.82 -15.52
CA ARG A 42 -14.17 1.42 -16.48
C ARG A 42 -14.13 2.95 -16.46
N PRO A 43 -15.25 3.70 -16.54
CA PRO A 43 -15.20 5.16 -16.48
C PRO A 43 -14.69 5.69 -15.14
N VAL A 44 -14.97 5.00 -14.03
CA VAL A 44 -14.46 5.36 -12.70
C VAL A 44 -12.95 5.16 -12.64
N VAL A 45 -12.47 4.01 -13.13
CA VAL A 45 -11.04 3.71 -13.21
C VAL A 45 -10.31 4.73 -14.09
N GLU A 46 -10.89 5.11 -15.23
CA GLU A 46 -10.31 6.10 -16.13
C GLU A 46 -10.28 7.50 -15.50
N ALA A 47 -11.34 7.89 -14.78
CA ALA A 47 -11.37 9.15 -14.03
C ALA A 47 -10.30 9.17 -12.92
N VAL A 48 -10.18 8.09 -12.14
CA VAL A 48 -9.15 7.96 -11.10
C VAL A 48 -7.76 7.97 -11.72
N ALA A 49 -7.53 7.28 -12.83
CA ALA A 49 -6.25 7.28 -13.53
C ALA A 49 -5.88 8.69 -14.05
N LYS A 50 -6.86 9.47 -14.50
CA LYS A 50 -6.64 10.87 -14.91
C LYS A 50 -6.26 11.74 -13.72
N ILE A 51 -6.94 11.58 -12.59
CA ILE A 51 -6.62 12.30 -11.34
C ILE A 51 -5.22 11.92 -10.85
N ALA A 52 -4.86 10.63 -10.87
CA ALA A 52 -3.55 10.14 -10.44
C ALA A 52 -2.38 10.60 -11.34
N ARG A 53 -2.67 11.09 -12.56
CA ARG A 53 -1.68 11.70 -13.46
C ARG A 53 -1.52 13.21 -13.26
N ASP A 54 -2.34 13.84 -12.43
CA ASP A 54 -2.18 15.25 -12.11
C ASP A 54 -0.90 15.46 -11.28
N PRO A 55 0.02 16.35 -11.69
CA PRO A 55 1.28 16.59 -10.98
C PRO A 55 1.09 17.00 -9.51
N ARG A 56 0.00 17.70 -9.17
CA ARG A 56 -0.31 18.11 -7.79
C ARG A 56 -0.75 16.92 -6.96
N VAL A 57 -1.52 16.00 -7.54
CA VAL A 57 -1.93 14.75 -6.89
C VAL A 57 -0.73 13.84 -6.70
N GLN A 58 0.16 13.74 -7.70
CA GLN A 58 1.41 12.99 -7.57
C GLN A 58 2.32 13.58 -6.49
N ALA A 59 2.44 14.92 -6.42
CA ALA A 59 3.20 15.58 -5.37
C ALA A 59 2.59 15.34 -3.98
N ALA A 60 1.26 15.38 -3.85
CA ALA A 60 0.57 15.06 -2.60
C ALA A 60 0.81 13.59 -2.18
N ILE A 61 0.67 12.64 -3.12
CA ILE A 61 0.95 11.22 -2.87
C ILE A 61 2.42 11.00 -2.49
N ALA A 62 3.36 11.64 -3.18
CA ALA A 62 4.79 11.54 -2.87
C ALA A 62 5.12 12.13 -1.48
N GLY A 63 4.47 13.23 -1.11
CA GLY A 63 4.55 13.84 0.21
C GLY A 63 3.98 12.94 1.32
N ASP A 64 2.79 12.37 1.11
CA ASP A 64 2.13 11.48 2.08
C ASP A 64 2.86 10.14 2.25
N LEU A 65 3.42 9.59 1.17
CA LEU A 65 4.20 8.35 1.21
C LEU A 65 5.59 8.54 1.82
N GLY A 66 5.98 9.77 2.19
CA GLY A 66 7.28 10.07 2.74
C GLY A 66 8.43 9.62 1.85
N LEU A 67 8.23 9.57 0.51
CA LEU A 67 9.28 9.17 -0.42
C LEU A 67 10.43 10.19 -0.43
N ASP A 68 10.15 11.43 -0.04
CA ASP A 68 11.12 12.52 0.21
C ASP A 68 11.70 12.49 1.65
N ARG A 69 11.07 11.72 2.56
CA ARG A 69 11.46 11.59 3.97
C ARG A 69 12.72 10.74 4.14
N ARG A 70 13.08 9.94 3.13
CA ARG A 70 14.25 9.04 3.13
C ARG A 70 15.58 9.77 3.12
N ASP A 71 15.60 11.05 2.75
CA ASP A 71 16.83 11.87 2.68
C ASP A 71 17.01 12.80 3.90
N CYS A 72 16.13 12.72 4.91
CA CYS A 72 16.31 13.46 6.16
C CYS A 72 17.44 12.82 6.99
N HIS A 73 18.59 13.49 7.12
CA HIS A 73 19.65 13.10 8.06
C HIS A 73 19.34 13.44 9.53
N CYS A 74 18.07 13.61 9.88
CA CYS A 74 17.60 13.88 11.23
C CYS A 74 17.43 12.60 12.04
N LEU A 75 17.64 12.65 13.36
CA LEU A 75 17.48 11.49 14.26
C LEU A 75 16.01 11.19 14.64
N CYS A 76 15.03 11.69 13.88
CA CYS A 76 13.61 11.58 14.23
C CYS A 76 13.12 10.14 14.34
N ALA A 77 13.62 9.22 13.51
CA ALA A 77 13.23 7.81 13.59
C ALA A 77 13.72 7.14 14.89
N GLU A 78 14.85 7.56 15.43
CA GLU A 78 15.36 7.07 16.72
C GLU A 78 14.61 7.69 17.90
N VAL A 79 14.24 8.97 17.79
CA VAL A 79 13.57 9.72 18.87
C VAL A 79 12.06 9.43 18.92
N HIS A 80 11.42 9.23 17.78
CA HIS A 80 9.98 9.06 17.60
C HIS A 80 9.63 7.73 16.93
N GLY A 81 10.25 6.62 17.35
CA GLY A 81 10.07 5.30 16.74
C GLY A 81 8.61 4.85 16.58
N ASP A 82 7.71 5.32 17.46
CA ASP A 82 6.27 5.01 17.45
C ASP A 82 5.41 6.07 16.73
N ASP A 83 6.00 7.22 16.34
CA ASP A 83 5.31 8.33 15.66
C ASP A 83 6.11 8.82 14.43
N PRO A 84 6.05 8.06 13.32
CA PRO A 84 6.74 8.41 12.09
C PRO A 84 6.17 9.67 11.43
N GLY A 85 5.01 10.18 11.86
CA GLY A 85 4.39 11.39 11.34
C GLY A 85 5.09 12.69 11.74
N SER A 86 5.89 12.65 12.80
CA SER A 86 6.54 13.82 13.45
C SER A 86 7.59 14.55 12.59
N CYS A 87 8.12 13.91 11.54
CA CYS A 87 9.20 14.46 10.73
C CYS A 87 8.70 15.07 9.42
N GLU A 88 8.89 16.36 9.17
CA GLU A 88 8.51 17.01 7.90
C GLU A 88 9.48 16.69 6.74
N GLY A 89 10.64 16.07 7.00
CA GLY A 89 11.59 15.54 6.01
C GLY A 89 12.35 16.57 5.15
N THR A 90 11.78 17.76 4.93
CA THR A 90 12.22 18.73 3.91
C THR A 90 13.12 19.85 4.45
N SER A 91 13.20 20.00 5.78
CA SER A 91 13.82 21.16 6.42
C SER A 91 14.74 20.73 7.57
N VAL A 92 15.92 20.20 7.24
CA VAL A 92 16.94 19.78 8.22
C VAL A 92 18.06 20.81 8.28
N SER A 93 18.36 21.30 9.48
CA SER A 93 19.58 22.07 9.72
C SER A 93 20.25 21.64 11.02
N ALA A 94 21.54 21.90 11.11
CA ALA A 94 22.32 21.59 12.30
C ALA A 94 22.07 22.65 13.39
N VAL A 95 21.77 22.20 14.59
CA VAL A 95 21.63 23.03 15.78
C VAL A 95 22.75 22.69 16.76
N ARG A 96 23.43 23.72 17.27
CA ARG A 96 24.49 23.52 18.26
C ARG A 96 23.93 23.23 19.66
N ILE A 97 24.32 22.10 20.23
CA ILE A 97 23.94 21.65 21.57
C ILE A 97 25.20 21.16 22.28
N SER A 98 25.56 21.81 23.39
CA SER A 98 26.74 21.43 24.18
C SER A 98 28.03 21.30 23.35
N GLY A 99 28.20 22.19 22.37
CA GLY A 99 29.36 22.22 21.47
C GLY A 99 29.25 21.32 20.23
N MET A 100 28.29 20.38 20.19
CA MET A 100 28.07 19.45 19.08
C MET A 100 26.99 19.97 18.11
N ASP A 101 27.18 19.70 16.82
CA ASP A 101 26.21 19.98 15.78
C ASP A 101 25.23 18.81 15.65
N VAL A 102 23.96 19.06 15.98
CA VAL A 102 22.89 18.04 15.99
C VAL A 102 21.92 18.32 14.85
N PRO A 103 21.73 17.40 13.89
CA PRO A 103 20.76 17.60 12.81
C PRO A 103 19.33 17.53 13.35
N MET A 104 18.53 18.57 13.11
CA MET A 104 17.15 18.66 13.57
C MET A 104 16.23 19.13 12.44
N CYS A 105 15.02 18.54 12.35
CA CYS A 105 13.97 19.04 11.47
C CYS A 105 13.31 20.30 12.07
N ALA A 106 12.68 21.13 11.23
CA ALA A 106 12.04 22.37 11.64
C ALA A 106 11.08 22.23 12.86
N PRO A 107 10.23 21.20 12.97
CA PRO A 107 9.39 20.97 14.15
C PRO A 107 10.19 20.77 15.44
N CYS A 108 11.25 19.95 15.42
CA CYS A 108 12.11 19.72 16.59
C CYS A 108 12.86 21.01 16.99
N GLN A 109 13.27 21.81 16.01
CA GLN A 109 13.90 23.11 16.28
C GLN A 109 12.92 24.08 16.95
N ALA A 110 11.67 24.14 16.47
CA ALA A 110 10.62 24.97 17.04
C ALA A 110 10.30 24.54 18.49
N ALA A 111 10.17 23.23 18.75
CA ALA A 111 9.95 22.70 20.10
C ALA A 111 11.10 23.05 21.05
N ARG A 112 12.36 22.97 20.58
CA ARG A 112 13.53 23.38 21.36
C ARG A 112 13.59 24.88 21.61
N ALA A 113 13.17 25.71 20.65
CA ALA A 113 13.09 27.15 20.85
C ALA A 113 12.04 27.49 21.90
N ALA A 114 10.86 26.86 21.82
CA ALA A 114 9.78 27.03 22.79
C ALA A 114 10.20 26.61 24.21
N SER A 115 10.90 25.50 24.37
CA SER A 115 11.35 25.04 25.69
C SER A 115 12.34 26.00 26.36
N LYS A 116 13.17 26.72 25.59
CA LYS A 116 14.04 27.78 26.13
C LYS A 116 13.28 29.01 26.62
N LEU A 117 12.15 29.33 25.98
CA LEU A 117 11.29 30.44 26.37
C LEU A 117 10.45 30.10 27.62
N SER A 118 10.29 28.81 27.91
CA SER A 118 9.48 28.32 29.02
C SER A 118 10.19 28.45 30.38
N GLY A 119 11.53 28.58 30.39
CA GLY A 119 12.36 28.60 31.61
C GLY A 119 12.26 27.31 32.44
N PRO A 120 13.24 27.00 33.31
CA PRO A 120 13.03 25.98 34.33
C PRO A 120 11.98 26.48 35.33
N ALA A 121 10.99 25.65 35.65
CA ALA A 121 10.16 25.84 36.84
C ALA A 121 11.01 25.70 38.12
#